data_AF-A0AA35RY60-F1
#
_entry.id   AF-A0AA35RY60-F1
#
_cell.length_a   1.000
_cell.length_b   1.000
_cell.length_c   1.000
_cell.angle_alpha   90.00
_cell.angle_beta   90.00
_cell.angle_gamma   90.00
#
_symmetry.space_group_name_H-M   'P 1'
#
loop_
_entity.id
_entity.type
_entity.pdbx_description
1 polymer ?
#
loop_
_entity_poly.entity_id
_entity_poly.type
_entity_poly.pdbx_seq_one_letter_code
_entity_poly.pdbx_strand_id
1 'polypeptide(L)'
;MAIVEQFFPAQTAGVALSNVLNGTYNPSGRLPNTWPASLDQVPPITNYTMKNRTYRYFEGVPLYPFGYGLSYTSFMYSDLVVTPSEVKAGDNVTVKVTVENVGKLDGYEVTQVYLSWTSPNVAGIAPIRQLVGAQRNFIKSQQSLPLVFTVTAREMQLWTTQWEVLPGAMDVYAGGQQPNQVTKVPSNVLMSSFQVTT
;
A
#
# COMPACT_ATOMS: atom_id res chain seq x y z
N MET A 1 -6.85 -13.95 21.69
CA MET A 1 -7.13 -12.52 21.96
C MET A 1 -7.17 -11.81 20.62
N ALA A 2 -8.14 -10.92 20.39
CA ALA A 2 -8.27 -10.14 19.16
C ALA A 2 -8.26 -8.64 19.51
N ILE A 3 -7.74 -7.81 18.61
CA ILE A 3 -7.68 -6.35 18.76
C ILE A 3 -8.50 -5.74 17.63
N VAL A 4 -9.40 -4.83 17.95
CA VAL A 4 -10.18 -4.05 16.99
C VAL A 4 -9.91 -2.59 17.28
N GLU A 5 -9.43 -1.86 16.27
CA GLU A 5 -9.22 -0.42 16.36
C GLU A 5 -10.41 0.33 15.78
N GLN A 6 -10.93 1.29 16.54
CA GLN A 6 -11.99 2.20 16.12
C GLN A 6 -11.63 3.59 16.65
N PHE A 7 -11.04 4.45 15.80
CA PHE A 7 -10.50 5.77 16.15
C PHE A 7 -11.49 6.71 16.89
N PHE A 8 -12.04 7.71 16.19
CA PHE A 8 -13.07 8.61 16.72
C PHE A 8 -14.37 8.31 15.98
N PRO A 9 -15.10 7.26 16.39
CA PRO A 9 -16.33 6.88 15.71
C PRO A 9 -17.46 7.86 16.05
N ALA A 10 -18.34 8.09 15.09
CA ALA A 10 -19.51 8.94 15.25
C ALA A 10 -20.65 8.22 16.03
N GLN A 11 -21.83 8.82 16.03
CA GLN A 11 -23.02 8.42 16.82
C GLN A 11 -23.46 6.93 16.71
N THR A 12 -23.07 6.21 15.65
CA THR A 12 -23.47 4.80 15.41
C THR A 12 -22.35 3.80 15.73
N ALA A 13 -21.33 4.22 16.49
CA ALA A 13 -20.14 3.42 16.83
C ALA A 13 -20.45 2.02 17.34
N GLY A 14 -21.37 1.91 18.31
CA GLY A 14 -21.71 0.64 18.98
C GLY A 14 -22.35 -0.37 18.05
N VAL A 15 -23.25 0.07 17.16
CA VAL A 15 -23.88 -0.81 16.17
C VAL A 15 -22.85 -1.27 15.13
N ALA A 16 -22.00 -0.37 14.64
CA ALA A 16 -20.95 -0.71 13.70
C ALA A 16 -19.95 -1.74 14.29
N LEU A 17 -19.53 -1.52 15.54
CA LEU A 17 -18.64 -2.44 16.24
C LEU A 17 -19.32 -3.80 16.48
N SER A 18 -20.59 -3.82 16.92
CA SER A 18 -21.34 -5.04 17.12
C SER A 18 -21.46 -5.87 15.84
N ASN A 19 -21.71 -5.22 14.70
CA ASN A 19 -21.78 -5.91 13.41
C ASN A 19 -20.44 -6.57 13.02
N VAL A 20 -19.32 -5.93 13.35
CA VAL A 20 -17.98 -6.52 13.14
C VAL A 20 -17.78 -7.70 14.09
N LEU A 21 -17.96 -7.49 15.40
CA LEU A 21 -17.70 -8.53 16.40
C LEU A 21 -18.56 -9.79 16.23
N ASN A 22 -19.80 -9.63 15.77
CA ASN A 22 -20.72 -10.74 15.51
C ASN A 22 -20.58 -11.33 14.10
N GLY A 23 -19.65 -10.81 13.28
CA GLY A 23 -19.42 -11.32 11.92
C GLY A 23 -20.47 -10.95 10.88
N THR A 24 -21.48 -10.15 11.25
CA THR A 24 -22.49 -9.60 10.32
C THR A 24 -21.82 -8.71 9.26
N TYR A 25 -20.71 -8.06 9.62
CA TYR A 25 -19.87 -7.32 8.69
C TYR A 25 -18.42 -7.79 8.78
N ASN A 26 -17.85 -8.17 7.64
CA ASN A 26 -16.44 -8.54 7.54
C ASN A 26 -15.56 -7.26 7.59
N PRO A 27 -14.66 -7.08 8.57
CA PRO A 27 -13.84 -5.88 8.69
C PRO A 27 -12.97 -5.69 7.45
N SER A 28 -12.88 -4.44 7.01
CA SER A 28 -12.18 -4.06 5.77
C SER A 28 -11.39 -2.75 5.91
N GLY A 29 -11.09 -2.34 7.14
CA GLY A 29 -10.32 -1.12 7.41
C GLY A 29 -8.84 -1.34 7.15
N ARG A 30 -8.16 -0.30 6.64
CA ARG A 30 -6.70 -0.26 6.50
C ARG A 30 -6.15 0.91 7.30
N LEU A 31 -5.02 0.71 7.98
CA LEU A 31 -4.39 1.76 8.77
C LEU A 31 -3.93 2.92 7.87
N PRO A 32 -4.39 4.16 8.11
CA PRO A 32 -3.96 5.33 7.35
C PRO A 32 -2.60 5.87 7.82
N ASN A 33 -2.06 5.35 8.92
CA ASN A 33 -0.80 5.78 9.52
C ASN A 33 0.03 4.56 9.95
N THR A 34 1.35 4.67 9.89
CA THR A 34 2.25 3.71 10.52
C THR A 34 2.18 3.85 12.03
N TRP A 35 1.99 2.74 12.75
CA TRP A 35 2.04 2.70 14.20
C TRP A 35 3.43 2.26 14.67
N PRO A 36 4.18 3.14 15.36
CA PRO A 36 5.51 2.80 15.84
C PRO A 36 5.45 1.74 16.96
N ALA A 37 6.51 0.97 17.11
CA ALA A 37 6.67 -0.01 18.19
C ALA A 37 7.02 0.64 19.53
N SER A 38 7.65 1.81 19.53
CA SER A 38 7.93 2.61 20.72
C SER A 38 8.03 4.09 20.36
N LEU A 39 8.05 4.95 21.38
CA LEU A 39 8.28 6.39 21.19
C LEU A 39 9.67 6.71 20.61
N ASP A 40 10.65 5.83 20.77
CA ASP A 40 12.00 6.00 20.23
C ASP A 40 12.03 6.01 18.69
N GLN A 41 10.99 5.44 18.06
CA GLN A 41 10.83 5.44 16.61
C GLN A 41 10.21 6.75 16.08
N VAL A 42 9.75 7.64 16.96
CA VAL A 42 9.10 8.89 16.59
C VAL A 42 10.13 10.03 16.66
N PRO A 43 10.48 10.65 15.52
CA PRO A 43 11.40 11.79 15.54
C PRO A 43 10.86 12.95 16.40
N PRO A 44 11.74 13.71 17.08
CA PRO A 44 11.34 14.88 17.85
C PRO A 44 10.49 15.85 17.02
N ILE A 45 9.55 16.53 17.66
CA ILE A 45 8.67 17.50 16.97
C ILE A 45 9.46 18.65 16.31
N THR A 46 10.65 18.96 16.83
CA THR A 46 11.57 19.97 16.30
C THR A 46 12.35 19.51 15.05
N ASN A 47 12.29 18.23 14.70
CA ASN A 47 12.94 17.72 13.49
C ASN A 47 12.03 17.93 12.27
N TYR A 48 12.39 18.90 11.42
CA TYR A 48 11.65 19.24 10.20
C TYR A 48 12.06 18.43 8.96
N THR A 49 12.96 17.46 9.10
CA THR A 49 13.29 16.53 8.01
C THR A 49 12.21 15.46 7.87
N MET A 50 12.11 14.86 6.68
CA MET A 50 11.23 13.71 6.44
C MET A 50 11.83 12.38 6.92
N LYS A 51 13.09 12.35 7.35
CA LYS A 51 13.78 11.12 7.77
C LYS A 51 13.02 10.46 8.93
N ASN A 52 12.76 9.17 8.81
CA ASN A 52 11.98 8.40 9.78
C ASN A 52 10.57 8.95 10.05
N ARG A 53 10.00 9.72 9.13
CA ARG A 53 8.61 10.16 9.16
C ARG A 53 7.80 9.45 8.09
N THR A 54 6.54 9.15 8.40
CA THR A 54 5.59 8.46 7.51
C THR A 54 6.09 7.08 7.07
N TYR A 55 5.28 6.31 6.35
CA TYR A 55 5.74 5.05 5.78
C TYR A 55 6.75 5.23 4.61
N ARG A 56 6.83 6.42 4.01
CA ARG A 56 7.65 6.70 2.83
C ARG A 56 9.15 6.80 3.13
N TYR A 57 9.51 7.16 4.36
CA TYR A 57 10.89 7.45 4.77
C TYR A 57 11.28 6.78 6.09
N PHE A 58 10.46 5.84 6.57
CA PHE A 58 10.71 5.10 7.81
C PHE A 58 11.48 3.82 7.52
N GLU A 59 12.67 3.72 8.11
CA GLU A 59 13.60 2.58 7.91
C GLU A 59 13.46 1.50 9.00
N GLY A 60 12.75 1.80 10.08
CA GLY A 60 12.55 0.87 11.20
C GLY A 60 11.47 -0.19 10.95
N VAL A 61 11.29 -1.07 11.95
CA VAL A 61 10.19 -2.05 11.97
C VAL A 61 9.04 -1.49 12.82
N PRO A 62 7.88 -1.15 12.22
CA PRO A 62 6.74 -0.64 12.98
C PRO A 62 6.00 -1.77 13.69
N LEU A 63 5.17 -1.43 14.68
CA LEU A 63 4.24 -2.39 15.28
C LEU A 63 3.20 -2.82 14.26
N TYR A 64 2.54 -1.83 13.65
CA TYR A 64 1.64 -2.04 12.52
C TYR A 64 1.98 -1.07 11.38
N PRO A 65 2.23 -1.57 10.16
CA PRO A 65 2.57 -0.72 9.04
C PRO A 65 1.38 0.06 8.49
N PHE A 66 1.66 1.12 7.74
CA PHE A 66 0.67 1.76 6.88
C PHE A 66 0.02 0.74 5.93
N GLY A 67 -1.28 0.87 5.71
CA GLY A 67 -2.04 -0.04 4.86
C GLY A 67 -2.31 -1.41 5.48
N TYR A 68 -1.93 -1.65 6.75
CA TYR A 68 -2.23 -2.89 7.46
C TYR A 68 -3.73 -2.98 7.81
N GLY A 69 -4.31 -4.17 7.70
CA GLY A 69 -5.70 -4.43 8.05
C GLY A 69 -6.07 -5.89 7.85
N LEU A 70 -6.74 -6.49 8.82
CA LEU A 70 -7.18 -7.88 8.73
C LEU A 70 -8.64 -7.94 8.23
N SER A 71 -8.99 -9.11 7.71
CA SER A 71 -10.33 -9.48 7.30
C SER A 71 -10.66 -10.85 7.89
N TYR A 72 -11.94 -11.18 8.00
CA TYR A 72 -12.41 -12.54 8.31
C TYR A 72 -12.30 -13.50 7.12
N THR A 73 -11.94 -12.99 5.95
CA THR A 73 -11.54 -13.78 4.79
C THR A 73 -10.10 -13.46 4.39
N SER A 74 -9.55 -14.23 3.45
CA SER A 74 -8.17 -14.08 2.97
C SER A 74 -8.18 -13.76 1.49
N PHE A 75 -7.23 -12.92 1.06
CA PHE A 75 -7.11 -12.50 -0.34
C PHE A 75 -5.72 -12.81 -0.87
N MET A 76 -5.66 -13.37 -2.08
CA MET A 76 -4.43 -13.66 -2.81
C MET A 76 -4.37 -12.87 -4.10
N TYR A 77 -3.16 -12.48 -4.47
CA TYR A 77 -2.87 -11.68 -5.65
C TYR A 77 -2.10 -12.52 -6.66
N SER A 78 -2.45 -12.41 -7.94
CA SER A 78 -1.78 -13.06 -9.07
C SER A 78 -1.65 -12.09 -10.26
N ASP A 79 -0.89 -12.52 -11.27
CA ASP A 79 -0.88 -11.89 -12.61
C ASP A 79 -0.55 -10.39 -12.61
N LEU A 80 0.43 -9.98 -11.78
CA LEU A 80 0.93 -8.62 -11.80
C LEU A 80 1.68 -8.35 -13.11
N VAL A 81 1.14 -7.43 -13.92
CA VAL A 81 1.71 -7.02 -15.20
C VAL A 81 1.81 -5.51 -15.25
N VAL A 82 2.99 -5.01 -15.61
CA VAL A 82 3.29 -3.59 -15.77
C VAL A 82 3.57 -3.32 -17.25
N THR A 83 2.85 -2.37 -17.83
CA THR A 83 2.94 -2.04 -19.27
C THR A 83 2.98 -0.54 -19.50
N PRO A 84 3.93 -0.03 -20.31
CA PRO A 84 5.07 -0.76 -20.90
C PRO A 84 6.14 -1.10 -19.85
N SER A 85 7.07 -2.02 -20.19
CA SER A 85 8.24 -2.33 -19.35
C SER A 85 9.34 -1.27 -19.45
N GLU A 86 9.30 -0.44 -20.49
CA GLU A 86 10.11 0.76 -20.65
C GLU A 86 9.18 1.92 -21.01
N VAL A 87 9.25 3.00 -20.24
CA VAL A 87 8.40 4.19 -20.39
C VAL A 87 9.29 5.42 -20.52
N LYS A 88 8.89 6.41 -21.34
CA LYS A 88 9.61 7.69 -21.39
C LYS A 88 9.24 8.56 -20.20
N ALA A 89 10.17 9.37 -19.75
CA ALA A 89 9.90 10.39 -18.73
C ALA A 89 8.75 11.29 -19.20
N GLY A 90 7.67 11.35 -18.42
CA GLY A 90 6.46 12.10 -18.77
C GLY A 90 5.27 11.24 -19.22
N ASP A 91 5.49 9.97 -19.55
CA ASP A 91 4.43 9.03 -19.93
C ASP A 91 3.90 8.24 -18.72
N ASN A 92 2.69 7.69 -18.87
CA ASN A 92 2.04 6.89 -17.84
C ASN A 92 2.32 5.40 -18.01
N VAL A 93 2.21 4.65 -16.91
CA VAL A 93 2.33 3.19 -16.88
C VAL A 93 1.01 2.58 -16.42
N THR A 94 0.60 1.49 -17.04
CA THR A 94 -0.57 0.70 -16.63
C THR A 94 -0.13 -0.51 -15.82
N VAL A 95 -0.69 -0.65 -14.62
CA VAL A 95 -0.48 -1.79 -13.71
C VAL A 95 -1.77 -2.61 -13.68
N LYS A 96 -1.68 -3.89 -14.04
CA LYS A 96 -2.76 -4.86 -13.94
C LYS A 96 -2.42 -5.89 -12.89
N VAL A 97 -3.40 -6.28 -12.08
CA VAL A 97 -3.24 -7.32 -11.06
C VAL A 97 -4.58 -8.00 -10.82
N THR A 98 -4.57 -9.31 -10.59
CA THR A 98 -5.77 -10.06 -10.19
C THR A 98 -5.77 -10.23 -8.68
N VAL A 99 -6.91 -9.99 -8.06
CA VAL A 99 -7.15 -10.30 -6.64
C VAL A 99 -8.23 -11.37 -6.53
N GLU A 100 -7.98 -12.40 -5.73
CA GLU A 100 -8.89 -13.50 -5.45
C GLU A 100 -9.22 -13.54 -3.96
N ASN A 101 -10.50 -13.71 -3.63
CA ASN A 101 -10.92 -14.08 -2.28
C ASN A 101 -10.84 -15.60 -2.12
N VAL A 102 -9.78 -16.07 -1.46
CA VAL A 102 -9.51 -17.50 -1.26
C VAL A 102 -10.11 -18.05 0.04
N GLY A 103 -10.83 -17.22 0.79
CA GLY A 103 -11.50 -17.64 2.03
C GLY A 103 -12.99 -17.90 1.85
N LYS A 104 -13.62 -18.35 2.94
CA LYS A 104 -15.00 -18.88 2.96
C LYS A 104 -16.09 -17.80 3.08
N LEU A 105 -15.71 -16.54 3.27
CA LEU A 105 -16.63 -15.44 3.51
C LEU A 105 -16.44 -14.38 2.45
N ASP A 106 -17.54 -13.75 2.06
CA ASP A 106 -17.49 -12.54 1.24
C ASP A 106 -16.78 -11.41 2.02
N GLY A 107 -16.13 -10.51 1.30
CA GLY A 107 -15.39 -9.43 1.95
C GLY A 107 -15.06 -8.28 1.02
N TYR A 108 -14.79 -7.13 1.63
CA TYR A 108 -14.17 -6.01 0.95
C TYR A 108 -12.67 -6.09 1.12
N GLU A 109 -11.95 -5.96 0.00
CA GLU A 109 -10.50 -5.86 -0.01
C GLU A 109 -10.07 -4.48 -0.49
N VAL A 110 -8.97 -3.96 0.07
CA VAL A 110 -8.33 -2.73 -0.39
C VAL A 110 -6.99 -3.10 -1.02
N THR A 111 -6.99 -3.23 -2.35
CA THR A 111 -5.78 -3.45 -3.12
C THR A 111 -4.98 -2.16 -3.21
N GLN A 112 -3.70 -2.24 -2.88
CA GLN A 112 -2.77 -1.12 -2.81
C GLN A 112 -1.63 -1.34 -3.81
N VAL A 113 -1.29 -0.30 -4.57
CA VAL A 113 -0.16 -0.28 -5.50
C VAL A 113 0.88 0.73 -5.02
N TYR A 114 2.11 0.26 -4.90
CA TYR A 114 3.24 1.08 -4.45
C TYR A 114 4.34 1.14 -5.51
N LEU A 115 5.02 2.27 -5.59
CA LEU A 115 6.27 2.43 -6.33
C LEU A 115 7.46 2.51 -5.38
N SER A 116 8.60 2.00 -5.82
CA SER A 116 9.91 2.27 -5.22
C SER A 116 10.92 2.54 -6.31
N TRP A 117 11.67 3.63 -6.17
CA TRP A 117 12.86 3.83 -6.99
C TRP A 117 13.96 2.84 -6.56
N THR A 118 14.63 2.20 -7.51
CA THR A 118 15.75 1.29 -7.22
C THR A 118 17.09 1.78 -7.78
N SER A 119 17.08 2.84 -8.59
CA SER A 119 18.31 3.40 -9.15
C SER A 119 19.13 4.20 -8.12
N PRO A 120 20.46 4.02 -8.07
CA PRO A 120 21.32 4.73 -7.13
C PRO A 120 21.36 6.25 -7.31
N ASN A 121 21.11 6.76 -8.53
CA ASN A 121 21.12 8.18 -8.86
C ASN A 121 20.05 9.00 -8.12
N VAL A 122 19.03 8.34 -7.57
CA VAL A 122 17.94 8.99 -6.81
C VAL A 122 17.97 8.66 -5.31
N ALA A 123 19.02 7.96 -4.87
CA ALA A 123 19.23 7.65 -3.46
C ALA A 123 19.30 8.95 -2.62
N GLY A 124 18.50 9.00 -1.55
CA GLY A 124 18.45 10.15 -0.64
C GLY A 124 17.41 11.23 -0.99
N ILE A 125 16.88 11.24 -2.22
CA ILE A 125 15.75 12.12 -2.61
C ILE A 125 14.45 11.35 -2.83
N ALA A 126 14.54 10.09 -3.26
CA ALA A 126 13.38 9.25 -3.46
C ALA A 126 12.85 8.65 -2.13
N PRO A 127 11.53 8.50 -1.99
CA PRO A 127 10.96 7.73 -0.88
C PRO A 127 11.31 6.23 -1.03
N ILE A 128 11.41 5.53 0.10
CA ILE A 128 11.62 4.07 0.16
C ILE A 128 10.47 3.32 -0.53
N ARG A 129 9.28 3.91 -0.50
CA ARG A 129 8.09 3.47 -1.22
C ARG A 129 7.04 4.56 -1.22
N GLN A 130 6.09 4.51 -2.15
CA GLN A 130 4.99 5.46 -2.24
C GLN A 130 3.73 4.78 -2.75
N LEU A 131 2.61 4.97 -2.05
CA LEU A 131 1.30 4.54 -2.55
C LEU A 131 0.92 5.39 -3.76
N VAL A 132 0.60 4.74 -4.88
CA VAL A 132 0.18 5.38 -6.14
C VAL A 132 -1.20 4.91 -6.61
N GLY A 133 -1.76 3.90 -5.96
CA GLY A 133 -3.09 3.42 -6.29
C GLY A 133 -3.71 2.69 -5.13
N ALA A 134 -4.99 2.91 -4.90
CA ALA A 134 -5.78 2.11 -3.98
C ALA A 134 -7.20 1.96 -4.53
N GLN A 135 -7.70 0.72 -4.56
CA GLN A 135 -9.09 0.43 -4.92
C GLN A 135 -9.69 -0.50 -3.86
N ARG A 136 -10.91 -0.16 -3.44
CA ARG A 136 -11.68 -0.97 -2.49
C ARG A 136 -12.79 -1.68 -3.24
N ASN A 137 -12.77 -3.01 -3.23
CA ASN A 137 -13.69 -3.83 -4.00
C ASN A 137 -14.33 -4.91 -3.14
N PHE A 138 -15.62 -5.16 -3.37
CA PHE A 138 -16.31 -6.32 -2.80
C PHE A 138 -16.02 -7.55 -3.66
N ILE A 139 -15.56 -8.63 -3.04
CA ILE A 139 -15.21 -9.86 -3.73
C ILE A 139 -15.86 -11.02 -2.97
N LYS A 140 -16.74 -11.74 -3.66
CA LYS A 140 -17.39 -12.92 -3.09
C LYS A 140 -16.37 -14.03 -2.83
N SER A 141 -16.67 -14.90 -1.88
CA SER A 141 -15.86 -16.09 -1.59
C SER A 141 -15.58 -16.88 -2.87
N GLN A 142 -14.33 -17.32 -3.03
CA GLN A 142 -13.83 -18.08 -4.18
C GLN A 142 -14.00 -17.38 -5.54
N GLN A 143 -14.02 -16.04 -5.57
CA GLN A 143 -14.07 -15.27 -6.82
C GLN A 143 -12.82 -14.42 -6.99
N SER A 144 -12.44 -14.21 -8.25
CA SER A 144 -11.32 -13.37 -8.65
C SER A 144 -11.82 -12.13 -9.39
N LEU A 145 -11.11 -11.03 -9.20
CA LEU A 145 -11.40 -9.74 -9.80
C LEU A 145 -10.10 -9.16 -10.41
N PRO A 146 -10.03 -8.97 -11.74
CA PRO A 146 -8.94 -8.24 -12.35
C PRO A 146 -9.08 -6.74 -12.08
N LEU A 147 -7.98 -6.10 -11.69
CA LEU A 147 -7.90 -4.68 -11.41
C LEU A 147 -6.89 -4.00 -12.32
N VAL A 148 -7.14 -2.73 -12.62
CA VAL A 148 -6.28 -1.90 -13.46
C VAL A 148 -6.06 -0.56 -12.77
N PHE A 149 -4.79 -0.16 -12.70
CA PHE A 149 -4.33 1.10 -12.15
C PHE A 149 -3.51 1.83 -13.21
N THR A 150 -3.64 3.16 -13.24
CA THR A 150 -2.78 4.02 -14.06
C THR A 150 -1.83 4.75 -13.13
N VAL A 151 -0.55 4.44 -13.24
CA VAL A 151 0.54 5.17 -12.59
C VAL A 151 0.90 6.33 -13.50
N THR A 152 0.65 7.54 -13.01
CA THR A 152 0.89 8.76 -13.77
C THR A 152 2.34 9.20 -13.70
N ALA A 153 2.82 9.91 -14.72
CA ALA A 153 4.15 10.52 -14.67
C ALA A 153 4.37 11.38 -13.42
N ARG A 154 3.32 12.08 -12.97
CA ARG A 154 3.35 12.88 -11.74
C ARG A 154 3.70 12.06 -10.49
N GLU A 155 3.23 10.82 -10.40
CA GLU A 155 3.50 9.94 -9.26
C GLU A 155 4.93 9.43 -9.25
N MET A 156 5.62 9.49 -10.40
CA MET A 156 7.04 9.16 -10.55
C MET A 156 7.94 10.37 -10.31
N GLN A 157 7.41 11.59 -10.17
CA GLN A 157 8.25 12.77 -10.03
C GLN A 157 9.04 12.79 -8.72
N LEU A 158 10.29 13.25 -8.82
CA LEU A 158 11.16 13.58 -7.71
C LEU A 158 11.43 15.08 -7.70
N TRP A 159 11.70 15.61 -6.51
CA TRP A 159 12.10 17.00 -6.35
C TRP A 159 13.62 17.09 -6.39
N THR A 160 14.14 17.74 -7.43
CA THR A 160 15.56 18.11 -7.56
C THR A 160 15.70 19.62 -7.32
N THR A 161 15.95 20.40 -8.37
CA THR A 161 15.72 21.85 -8.45
C THR A 161 14.30 22.19 -8.92
N GLN A 162 13.62 21.22 -9.54
CA GLN A 162 12.24 21.28 -10.00
C GLN A 162 11.59 19.89 -9.89
N TRP A 163 10.29 19.79 -10.15
CA TRP A 163 9.63 18.48 -10.29
C TRP A 163 9.96 17.87 -11.64
N GLU A 164 10.64 16.73 -11.62
CA GLU A 164 10.98 15.99 -12.84
C GLU A 164 10.92 14.48 -12.62
N VAL A 165 10.74 13.75 -13.72
CA VAL A 165 10.83 12.30 -13.74
C VAL A 165 12.24 11.96 -14.24
N LEU A 166 13.07 11.38 -13.37
CA LEU A 166 14.44 11.02 -13.70
C LEU A 166 14.48 9.64 -14.40
N PRO A 167 15.44 9.38 -15.31
CA PRO A 167 15.62 8.04 -15.85
C PRO A 167 16.11 7.08 -14.75
N GLY A 168 15.60 5.85 -14.78
CA GLY A 168 15.94 4.83 -13.80
C GLY A 168 14.91 3.71 -13.68
N ALA A 169 15.30 2.68 -12.94
CA ALA A 169 14.50 1.52 -12.61
C ALA A 169 13.54 1.83 -11.47
N MET A 170 12.31 1.34 -11.61
CA MET A 170 11.30 1.40 -10.56
C MET A 170 10.68 0.03 -10.34
N ASP A 171 10.51 -0.32 -9.08
CA ASP A 171 9.72 -1.47 -8.66
C ASP A 171 8.26 -1.05 -8.48
N VAL A 172 7.36 -1.92 -8.91
CA VAL A 172 5.92 -1.84 -8.67
C VAL A 172 5.52 -2.99 -7.76
N TYR A 173 4.88 -2.66 -6.65
CA TYR A 173 4.33 -3.63 -5.72
C TYR A 173 2.81 -3.55 -5.73
N ALA A 174 2.14 -4.70 -5.73
CA ALA A 174 0.69 -4.77 -5.64
C ALA A 174 0.25 -5.81 -4.60
N GLY A 175 -0.66 -5.43 -3.71
CA GLY A 175 -1.22 -6.36 -2.70
C GLY A 175 -2.10 -5.67 -1.68
N GLY A 176 -2.54 -6.41 -0.65
CA GLY A 176 -3.39 -5.91 0.43
C GLY A 176 -2.66 -5.10 1.51
N GLN A 177 -1.35 -4.87 1.35
CA GLN A 177 -0.48 -4.24 2.33
C GLN A 177 0.76 -3.66 1.65
N GLN A 178 1.49 -2.80 2.37
CA GLN A 178 2.78 -2.30 1.89
C GLN A 178 3.84 -3.41 1.82
N PRO A 179 4.82 -3.34 0.90
CA PRO A 179 5.83 -4.39 0.71
C PRO A 179 6.81 -4.51 1.89
N ASN A 180 7.56 -5.61 1.98
CA ASN A 180 8.74 -5.75 2.84
C ASN A 180 8.50 -5.45 4.33
N GLN A 181 7.41 -5.93 4.93
CA GLN A 181 7.09 -5.72 6.36
C GLN A 181 7.31 -6.98 7.18
N VAL A 182 7.58 -6.84 8.48
CA VAL A 182 7.62 -7.98 9.41
C VAL A 182 6.20 -8.37 9.84
N THR A 183 5.45 -7.41 10.36
CA THR A 183 4.02 -7.57 10.66
C THR A 183 3.22 -7.51 9.36
N LYS A 184 2.63 -8.64 8.97
CA LYS A 184 1.92 -8.80 7.69
C LYS A 184 0.48 -9.25 7.88
N VAL A 185 -0.39 -8.87 6.95
CA VAL A 185 -1.72 -9.47 6.77
C VAL A 185 -1.58 -10.78 5.97
N PRO A 186 -2.55 -11.71 6.01
CA PRO A 186 -2.49 -12.98 5.29
C PRO A 186 -2.77 -12.82 3.78
N SER A 187 -2.19 -11.79 3.16
CA SER A 187 -2.16 -11.58 1.72
C SER A 187 -0.71 -11.51 1.23
N ASN A 188 -0.42 -12.03 0.05
CA ASN A 188 0.86 -11.83 -0.60
C ASN A 188 0.96 -10.38 -1.13
N VAL A 189 2.19 -9.98 -1.45
CA VAL A 189 2.50 -8.75 -2.18
C VAL A 189 3.33 -9.16 -3.37
N LEU A 190 2.85 -8.88 -4.57
CA LEU A 190 3.56 -9.14 -5.81
C LEU A 190 4.52 -7.98 -6.10
N MET A 191 5.57 -8.29 -6.86
CA MET A 191 6.55 -7.33 -7.33
C MET A 191 6.75 -7.52 -8.84
N SER A 192 6.82 -6.39 -9.55
CA SER A 192 7.29 -6.28 -10.93
C SER A 192 8.17 -5.03 -11.04
N SER A 193 8.76 -4.77 -12.20
CA SER A 193 9.59 -3.59 -12.42
C SER A 193 9.44 -3.07 -13.85
N PHE A 194 9.75 -1.79 -14.02
CA PHE A 194 9.85 -1.13 -15.32
C PHE A 194 11.00 -0.11 -15.30
N GLN A 195 11.42 0.32 -16.49
CA GLN A 195 12.45 1.32 -16.67
C GLN A 195 11.86 2.63 -17.15
N VAL A 196 12.28 3.73 -16.54
CA VAL A 196 12.07 5.08 -17.04
C VAL A 196 13.26 5.48 -17.90
N THR A 197 12.98 5.86 -19.14
CA THR A 197 13.95 6.31 -20.14
C THR A 197 13.77 7.80 -20.42
N THR A 198 14.77 8.42 -21.06
CA THR A 198 14.71 9.84 -21.45
C THR A 198 13.83 10.11 -22.65
#